data_AF-A0A0P9BIF7-F1
#
_entry.id   AF-A0A0P9BIF7-F1
#
_cell.length_a   1.000
_cell.length_b   1.000
_cell.length_c   1.000
_cell.angle_alpha   90.00
_cell.angle_beta   90.00
_cell.angle_gamma   90.00
#
_symmetry.space_group_name_H-M   'P 1'
#
loop_
_entity.id
_entity.type
_entity.pdbx_description
1 polymer ?
#
loop_
_entity_poly.entity_id
_entity_poly.type
_entity_poly.pdbx_seq_one_letter_code
_entity_poly.pdbx_strand_id
1 'polypeptide(L)'
;MLLTNHAKERIIKRLSKRRRLDLVYSSILKFLESANEIKINEKIIIFTDGKKSLVCTKLPSKILTKNEAEKIKKIEDSYECIFWGKERFARVTTPKKFLNSITEEGFYFYLNREKKVLYIGNIQPLLAITLRPAKKEERNLFINLKT
;
A
#
# COMPACT_ATOMS: atom_id res chain seq x y z
N MET A 1 -1.50 0.50 1.26
CA MET A 1 -0.61 -0.66 1.05
C MET A 1 0.85 -0.22 0.95
N LEU A 2 1.79 -1.10 1.26
CA LEU A 2 3.24 -0.97 1.06
C LEU A 2 3.67 -1.77 -0.18
N LEU A 3 4.82 -1.45 -0.75
CA LEU A 3 5.32 -2.10 -1.97
C LEU A 3 6.71 -2.69 -1.73
N THR A 4 6.92 -3.95 -2.13
CA THR A 4 8.27 -4.49 -2.26
C THR A 4 9.02 -3.81 -3.41
N ASN A 5 10.35 -3.90 -3.41
CA ASN A 5 11.17 -3.41 -4.54
C ASN A 5 10.73 -4.05 -5.85
N HIS A 6 10.49 -5.37 -5.84
CA HIS A 6 9.97 -6.07 -7.00
C HIS A 6 8.62 -5.50 -7.47
N ALA A 7 7.65 -5.31 -6.57
CA ALA A 7 6.38 -4.71 -6.94
C ALA A 7 6.55 -3.30 -7.53
N LYS A 8 7.38 -2.44 -6.91
CA LYS A 8 7.69 -1.09 -7.41
C LYS A 8 8.19 -1.14 -8.86
N GLU A 9 9.18 -1.98 -9.15
CA GLU A 9 9.72 -2.13 -10.51
C GLU A 9 8.65 -2.54 -11.53
N ARG A 10 7.77 -3.50 -11.16
CA ARG A 10 6.69 -3.94 -12.04
C ARG A 10 5.65 -2.85 -12.27
N ILE A 11 5.32 -2.08 -11.23
CA ILE A 11 4.40 -0.94 -11.31
C ILE A 11 5.00 0.16 -12.18
N ILE A 12 6.27 0.49 -11.98
CA ILE A 12 6.99 1.47 -12.81
C ILE A 12 6.95 1.03 -14.28
N LYS A 13 7.30 -0.24 -14.56
CA LYS A 13 7.34 -0.76 -15.93
C LYS A 13 5.97 -0.77 -16.62
N ARG A 14 4.89 -1.04 -15.88
CA ARG A 14 3.58 -1.41 -16.46
C ARG A 14 2.45 -0.41 -16.24
N LEU A 15 2.56 0.45 -15.23
CA LEU A 15 1.52 1.41 -14.87
C LEU A 15 2.07 2.83 -14.92
N SER A 16 3.05 3.13 -14.07
CA SER A 16 3.46 4.51 -13.82
C SER A 16 4.32 5.10 -14.94
N LYS A 17 5.19 4.30 -15.56
CA LYS A 17 6.26 4.75 -16.49
C LYS A 17 7.21 5.80 -15.90
N ARG A 18 7.10 6.09 -14.61
CA ARG A 18 7.89 7.06 -13.85
C ARG A 18 8.33 6.44 -12.53
N ARG A 19 9.48 6.88 -12.00
CA ARG A 19 10.09 6.32 -10.78
C ARG A 19 9.74 7.06 -9.49
N ARG A 20 9.18 8.28 -9.60
CA ARG A 20 8.88 9.12 -8.43
C ARG A 20 7.83 8.43 -7.55
N LEU A 21 8.08 8.33 -6.25
CA LEU A 21 7.31 7.51 -5.31
C LEU A 21 5.81 7.86 -5.30
N ASP A 22 5.49 9.14 -5.20
CA ASP A 22 4.13 9.68 -5.26
C ASP A 22 3.40 9.25 -6.53
N LEU A 23 4.08 9.26 -7.69
CA LEU A 23 3.51 8.84 -8.97
C LEU A 23 3.32 7.32 -9.07
N VAL A 24 4.22 6.54 -8.47
CA VAL A 24 4.08 5.08 -8.36
C VAL A 24 2.84 4.75 -7.54
N TYR A 25 2.67 5.40 -6.39
CA TYR A 25 1.51 5.21 -5.52
C TYR A 25 0.21 5.73 -6.14
N SER A 26 0.22 6.89 -6.80
CA SER A 26 -0.93 7.40 -7.56
C SER A 26 -1.37 6.41 -8.65
N SER A 27 -0.42 5.79 -9.35
CA SER A 27 -0.72 4.77 -10.37
C SER A 27 -1.37 3.52 -9.79
N ILE A 28 -1.02 3.14 -8.55
CA ILE A 28 -1.68 2.06 -7.83
C ILE A 28 -3.10 2.44 -7.45
N LEU A 29 -3.33 3.66 -6.93
CA LEU A 29 -4.67 4.12 -6.58
C LEU A 29 -5.60 4.03 -7.78
N LYS A 30 -5.16 4.53 -8.93
CA LYS A 30 -5.90 4.45 -10.19
C LYS A 30 -6.15 3.02 -10.65
N PHE A 31 -5.19 2.11 -10.45
CA PHE A 31 -5.39 0.69 -10.74
C PHE A 31 -6.50 0.10 -9.85
N LEU A 32 -6.46 0.39 -8.55
CA LEU A 32 -7.41 -0.14 -7.55
C LEU A 32 -8.84 0.35 -7.77
N GLU A 33 -9.05 1.56 -8.30
CA GLU A 33 -10.39 2.07 -8.66
C GLU A 33 -11.15 1.16 -9.63
N SER A 34 -10.42 0.42 -10.47
CA SER A 34 -11.00 -0.48 -11.48
C SER A 34 -10.84 -1.98 -11.15
N ALA A 35 -10.19 -2.29 -10.02
CA ALA A 35 -9.81 -3.65 -9.68
C ALA A 35 -10.75 -4.26 -8.64
N ASN A 36 -11.08 -5.54 -8.83
CA ASN A 36 -11.82 -6.33 -7.86
C ASN A 36 -10.87 -7.02 -6.88
N GLU A 37 -11.31 -7.13 -5.62
CA GLU A 37 -10.61 -7.89 -4.59
C GLU A 37 -10.97 -9.37 -4.66
N ILE A 38 -9.95 -10.23 -4.70
CA ILE A 38 -10.06 -11.69 -4.61
C ILE A 38 -9.29 -12.15 -3.37
N LYS A 39 -10.02 -12.66 -2.37
CA LYS A 39 -9.42 -13.27 -1.17
C LYS A 39 -9.03 -14.70 -1.50
N ILE A 40 -7.73 -14.96 -1.59
CA ILE A 40 -7.20 -16.30 -1.87
C ILE A 40 -7.19 -17.16 -0.61
N ASN A 41 -6.77 -16.56 0.50
CA ASN A 41 -6.83 -17.13 1.84
C ASN A 41 -6.76 -16.00 2.88
N GLU A 42 -6.60 -16.35 4.15
CA GLU A 42 -6.53 -15.38 5.25
C GLU A 42 -5.41 -14.36 5.10
N LYS A 43 -4.29 -14.74 4.48
CA LYS A 43 -3.05 -13.94 4.36
C LYS A 43 -2.90 -13.26 3.00
N ILE A 44 -3.40 -13.84 1.93
CA ILE A 44 -3.15 -13.42 0.55
C ILE A 44 -4.41 -12.84 -0.09
N ILE A 45 -4.26 -11.63 -0.63
CA ILE A 45 -5.29 -10.89 -1.36
C ILE A 45 -4.75 -10.54 -2.73
N ILE A 46 -5.57 -10.70 -3.77
CA ILE A 46 -5.25 -10.27 -5.13
C ILE A 46 -6.23 -9.18 -5.54
N PHE A 47 -5.71 -8.07 -6.06
CA PHE A 47 -6.52 -7.06 -6.74
C PHE A 47 -6.32 -7.23 -8.24
N THR A 48 -7.39 -7.37 -9.03
CA THR A 48 -7.30 -7.53 -10.47
C THR A 48 -8.28 -6.66 -11.25
N ASP A 49 -7.80 -6.04 -12.33
CA ASP A 49 -8.61 -5.30 -13.32
C ASP A 49 -8.99 -6.19 -14.54
N GLY A 50 -8.78 -7.50 -14.42
CA GLY A 50 -8.94 -8.48 -15.51
C GLY A 50 -7.79 -8.51 -16.52
N LYS A 51 -6.84 -7.57 -16.48
CA LYS A 51 -5.64 -7.55 -17.34
C LYS A 51 -4.37 -7.77 -16.53
N LYS A 52 -4.28 -7.16 -15.35
CA LYS A 52 -3.19 -7.22 -14.40
C LYS A 52 -3.72 -7.63 -13.03
N SER A 53 -2.83 -8.19 -12.23
CA SER A 53 -3.09 -8.61 -10.87
C SER A 53 -1.99 -8.12 -9.96
N LEU A 54 -2.38 -7.42 -8.91
CA LEU A 54 -1.53 -6.99 -7.81
C LEU A 54 -1.69 -8.01 -6.68
N VAL A 55 -0.63 -8.75 -6.41
CA VAL A 55 -0.62 -9.79 -5.38
C VAL A 55 -0.11 -9.18 -4.08
N CYS A 56 -0.93 -9.26 -3.04
CA CYS A 56 -0.68 -8.66 -1.74
C CYS A 56 -0.71 -9.71 -0.63
N THR A 57 0.07 -9.46 0.42
CA THR A 57 -0.07 -10.18 1.70
C THR A 57 -0.44 -9.22 2.81
N LYS A 58 -1.26 -9.66 3.77
CA LYS A 58 -1.56 -8.89 4.96
C LYS A 58 -0.32 -8.75 5.83
N LEU A 59 -0.09 -7.54 6.35
CA LEU A 59 0.93 -7.29 7.35
C LEU A 59 0.30 -7.29 8.75
N PRO A 60 1.06 -7.71 9.78
CA PRO A 60 0.65 -7.45 11.16
C PRO A 60 0.56 -5.94 11.36
N SER A 61 -0.41 -5.49 12.14
CA SER A 61 -0.61 -4.06 12.41
C SER A 61 -1.12 -3.83 13.81
N LYS A 62 -0.86 -2.64 14.31
CA LYS A 62 -1.40 -2.14 15.58
C LYS A 62 -2.23 -0.90 15.33
N ILE A 63 -3.12 -0.58 16.26
CA ILE A 63 -3.78 0.73 16.28
C ILE A 63 -2.76 1.76 16.76
N LEU A 64 -2.69 2.89 16.05
CA LEU A 64 -1.80 4.00 16.35
C LEU A 64 -2.35 4.75 17.56
N THR A 65 -1.76 4.48 18.73
CA THR A 65 -2.06 5.22 19.95
C THR A 65 -1.17 6.46 20.05
N LYS A 66 -1.53 7.41 20.92
CA LYS A 66 -0.70 8.59 21.21
C LYS A 66 0.72 8.21 21.62
N ASN A 67 0.88 7.18 22.47
CA ASN A 67 2.19 6.69 22.89
C ASN A 67 3.02 6.15 21.71
N GLU A 68 2.41 5.36 20.82
CA GLU A 68 3.10 4.87 19.63
C GLU A 68 3.47 6.00 18.67
N ALA A 69 2.60 6.99 18.49
CA ALA A 69 2.89 8.18 17.69
C ALA A 69 4.10 8.96 18.25
N GLU A 70 4.17 9.17 19.57
CA GLU A 70 5.31 9.85 20.21
C GLU A 70 6.62 9.07 20.05
N LYS A 71 6.58 7.73 20.13
CA LYS A 71 7.76 6.89 19.82
C LYS A 71 8.20 7.03 18.37
N ILE A 72 7.26 7.06 17.43
CA ILE A 72 7.56 7.19 15.99
C ILE A 72 8.10 8.59 15.68
N LYS A 73 7.61 9.66 16.34
CA LYS A 73 8.11 11.04 16.18
C LYS A 73 9.57 11.23 16.61
N LYS A 74 10.13 10.35 17.44
CA LYS A 74 11.54 10.37 17.83
C LYS A 74 12.49 9.85 16.75
N ILE A 75 11.96 9.30 15.65
CA ILE A 75 12.78 8.81 14.53
C ILE A 75 13.22 10.01 13.68
N GLU A 76 14.52 10.25 13.64
CA GLU A 76 15.14 11.36 12.88
C GLU A 76 15.47 10.98 11.42
N ASP A 77 15.65 9.69 11.17
CA ASP A 77 15.89 9.13 9.85
C ASP A 77 14.73 9.41 8.87
N SER A 78 15.07 9.50 7.58
CA SER A 78 14.06 9.57 6.51
C SER A 78 13.50 8.19 6.19
N TYR A 79 12.18 8.11 6.11
CA TYR A 79 11.42 6.89 5.83
C TYR A 79 10.57 7.09 4.58
N GLU A 80 10.26 6.00 3.89
CA GLU A 80 9.15 5.96 2.96
C GLU A 80 7.84 5.88 3.77
N CYS A 81 7.12 7.00 3.82
CA CYS A 81 5.92 7.16 4.62
C CYS A 81 4.67 7.16 3.73
N ILE A 82 3.73 6.27 4.02
CA ILE A 82 2.50 6.06 3.26
C ILE A 82 1.31 6.35 4.16
N PHE A 83 0.45 7.26 3.71
CA PHE A 83 -0.84 7.51 4.33
C PHE A 83 -1.95 6.92 3.47
N TRP A 84 -2.81 6.14 4.09
CA TRP A 84 -3.94 5.47 3.46
C TRP A 84 -5.22 5.74 4.26
N GLY A 85 -5.55 7.02 4.45
CA GLY A 85 -6.77 7.48 5.08
C GLY A 85 -7.78 7.96 4.04
N LYS A 86 -8.51 9.04 4.38
CA LYS A 86 -9.38 9.76 3.46
C LYS A 86 -8.59 10.29 2.26
N GLU A 87 -7.49 10.96 2.54
CA GLU A 87 -6.48 11.29 1.53
C GLU A 87 -5.43 10.18 1.47
N ARG A 88 -4.93 9.90 0.26
CA ARG A 88 -3.94 8.84 0.03
C ARG A 88 -2.71 9.41 -0.63
N PHE A 89 -1.58 9.33 0.05
CA PHE A 89 -0.32 9.86 -0.46
C PHE A 89 0.88 9.08 0.08
N ALA A 90 2.01 9.20 -0.61
CA ALA A 90 3.27 8.61 -0.21
C ALA A 90 4.42 9.59 -0.48
N ARG A 91 5.35 9.69 0.46
CA ARG A 91 6.54 10.55 0.35
C ARG A 91 7.70 10.02 1.17
N VAL A 92 8.91 10.36 0.75
CA VAL A 92 10.11 10.13 1.56
C VAL A 92 10.30 11.34 2.47
N THR A 93 10.21 11.13 3.79
CA THR A 93 10.34 12.19 4.80
C THR A 93 10.59 11.58 6.17
N THR A 94 10.92 12.40 7.17
CA THR A 94 11.00 11.94 8.57
C THR A 94 9.61 11.56 9.09
N PRO A 95 9.46 10.46 9.86
CA PRO A 95 8.19 10.09 10.48
C PRO A 95 7.53 11.22 11.30
N LYS A 96 8.32 12.06 11.97
CA LYS A 96 7.83 13.25 12.69
C LYS A 96 7.06 14.22 11.79
N LYS A 97 7.69 14.70 10.71
CA LYS A 97 7.05 15.59 9.72
C LYS A 97 5.82 14.93 9.06
N PHE A 98 5.88 13.62 8.86
CA PHE A 98 4.77 12.86 8.30
C PHE A 98 3.56 12.79 9.23
N LEU A 99 3.77 12.42 10.50
CA LEU A 99 2.70 12.35 11.49
C LEU A 99 2.04 13.71 11.73
N ASN A 100 2.81 14.79 11.73
CA ASN A 100 2.27 16.14 11.90
C ASN A 100 1.31 16.57 10.76
N SER A 101 1.34 15.90 9.60
CA SER A 101 0.39 16.14 8.51
C SER A 101 -0.91 15.32 8.62
N ILE A 102 -1.03 14.46 9.62
CA ILE A 102 -2.18 13.58 9.82
C ILE A 102 -2.94 14.08 11.05
N THR A 103 -4.17 14.56 10.84
CA THR A 103 -5.00 15.16 11.89
C THR A 103 -5.99 14.17 12.52
N GLU A 104 -6.22 13.04 11.87
CA GLU A 104 -7.15 12.00 12.30
C GLU A 104 -6.46 10.96 13.23
N GLU A 105 -7.21 10.39 14.17
CA GLU A 105 -6.76 9.34 15.09
C GLU A 105 -7.37 7.97 14.72
N GLY A 106 -6.94 6.90 15.39
CA GLY A 106 -7.54 5.56 15.24
C GLY A 106 -7.07 4.74 14.04
N PHE A 107 -5.98 5.16 13.38
CA PHE A 107 -5.44 4.44 12.23
C PHE A 107 -4.70 3.15 12.61
N TYR A 108 -4.73 2.17 11.72
CA TYR A 108 -3.74 1.11 11.72
C TYR A 108 -2.38 1.68 11.34
N PHE A 109 -1.33 1.19 12.00
CA PHE A 109 0.04 1.48 11.60
C PHE A 109 0.89 0.22 11.45
N TYR A 110 1.93 0.36 10.63
CA TYR A 110 3.03 -0.58 10.49
C TYR A 110 4.34 0.19 10.32
N LEU A 111 5.35 -0.18 11.10
CA LEU A 111 6.69 0.38 11.03
C LEU A 111 7.68 -0.75 10.81
N ASN A 112 8.56 -0.60 9.83
CA ASN A 112 9.72 -1.46 9.68
C ASN A 112 10.98 -0.59 9.61
N ARG A 113 11.84 -0.72 10.63
CA ARG A 113 13.05 0.09 10.79
C ARG A 113 14.15 -0.29 9.80
N GLU A 114 14.32 -1.58 9.53
CA GLU A 114 15.33 -2.08 8.59
C GLU A 114 15.05 -1.59 7.17
N LYS A 115 13.78 -1.70 6.74
CA LYS A 115 13.34 -1.26 5.41
C LYS A 115 13.06 0.24 5.32
N LYS A 116 13.18 0.97 6.44
CA LYS A 116 12.82 2.39 6.58
C LYS A 116 11.45 2.73 5.95
N VAL A 117 10.41 1.94 6.27
CA VAL A 117 9.03 2.15 5.80
C VAL A 117 8.06 2.36 6.95
N LEU A 118 7.13 3.30 6.77
CA LEU A 118 6.04 3.59 7.70
C LEU A 118 4.72 3.63 6.93
N TYR A 119 3.73 2.88 7.40
CA TYR A 119 2.35 2.93 6.91
C TYR A 119 1.43 3.40 8.03
N ILE A 120 0.50 4.29 7.68
CA ILE A 120 -0.63 4.70 8.52
C ILE A 120 -1.88 4.72 7.65
N GLY A 121 -2.99 4.12 8.10
CA GLY A 121 -4.22 4.15 7.31
C GLY A 121 -5.44 3.59 8.03
N ASN A 122 -6.62 3.81 7.44
CA ASN A 122 -7.91 3.35 7.99
C ASN A 122 -8.16 1.85 7.76
N ILE A 123 -7.39 1.24 6.85
CA ILE A 123 -7.42 -0.20 6.59
C ILE A 123 -6.12 -0.87 7.03
N GLN A 124 -6.22 -2.16 7.33
CA GLN A 124 -5.07 -2.99 7.66
C GLN A 124 -4.00 -2.91 6.54
N PRO A 125 -2.71 -2.74 6.87
CA PRO A 125 -1.64 -2.69 5.88
C PRO A 125 -1.53 -4.00 5.10
N LEU A 126 -1.45 -3.84 3.78
CA LEU A 126 -1.06 -4.88 2.85
C LEU A 126 0.33 -4.60 2.31
N LEU A 127 1.12 -5.63 2.03
CA LEU A 127 2.37 -5.55 1.28
C LEU A 127 2.15 -6.14 -0.12
N ALA A 128 2.23 -5.31 -1.15
CA ALA A 128 2.23 -5.78 -2.52
C ALA A 128 3.57 -6.45 -2.85
N ILE A 129 3.50 -7.74 -3.20
CA ILE A 129 4.64 -8.58 -3.52
C ILE A 129 5.03 -8.41 -4.99
N THR A 130 4.04 -8.38 -5.89
CA THR A 130 4.27 -8.22 -7.33
C THR A 130 3.03 -7.66 -8.04
N LEU A 131 3.26 -7.03 -9.19
CA LEU A 131 2.24 -6.74 -10.19
C LEU A 131 2.56 -7.57 -11.44
N ARG A 132 1.60 -8.34 -11.94
CA ARG A 132 1.79 -9.22 -13.12
C ARG A 132 0.55 -9.25 -14.01
N PRO A 133 0.61 -9.84 -15.21
CA PRO A 133 -0.59 -10.17 -15.96
C PRO A 133 -1.54 -11.06 -15.13
N ALA A 134 -2.84 -10.87 -15.33
CA ALA A 134 -3.86 -11.65 -14.67
C ALA A 134 -3.87 -13.10 -15.20
N LYS A 135 -3.96 -14.09 -14.31
CA LYS A 135 -4.13 -15.51 -14.67
C LYS A 135 -5.53 -15.76 -15.21
N LYS A 136 -5.72 -16.87 -15.95
CA LYS A 136 -7.02 -17.23 -16.54
C LYS A 136 -8.16 -17.19 -15.52
N GLU A 137 -7.96 -17.81 -14.36
CA GLU A 137 -8.94 -17.84 -13.27
C GLU A 137 -9.26 -16.42 -12.73
N GLU A 138 -8.25 -15.58 -12.53
CA GLU A 138 -8.43 -14.19 -12.07
C GLU A 138 -9.25 -13.37 -13.09
N ARG A 139 -9.04 -13.59 -14.39
CA ARG A 139 -9.83 -12.94 -15.45
C ARG A 139 -11.27 -13.43 -15.47
N ASN A 140 -11.49 -14.73 -15.34
CA ASN A 140 -12.83 -15.31 -15.30
C ASN A 140 -13.61 -14.79 -14.09
N LEU A 141 -12.98 -14.77 -12.90
CA LEU A 141 -13.57 -14.21 -11.69
C LEU A 141 -13.90 -12.71 -11.86
N PHE A 142 -13.02 -11.94 -12.49
CA PHE A 142 -13.27 -10.53 -12.76
C PHE A 142 -14.49 -10.28 -13.64
N ILE A 143 -14.69 -11.12 -14.68
CA ILE A 143 -15.86 -11.03 -15.57
C ILE A 143 -17.14 -11.36 -14.81
N ASN A 144 -17.15 -12.45 -14.05
CA ASN A 144 -18.32 -12.90 -13.29
C ASN A 144 -18.75 -11.91 -12.20
N LEU A 145 -17.83 -11.09 -11.69
CA LEU A 145 -18.13 -10.04 -10.71
C LEU A 145 -18.71 -8.76 -11.36
N LYS A 146 -18.72 -8.66 -12.69
CA LYS A 146 -19.30 -7.52 -13.44
C LYS A 146 -20.66 -7.80 -14.05
N THR A 147 -21.04 -9.07 -14.17
CA THR A 147 -22.37 -9.55 -14.55
C THR A 147 -23.24 -9.70 -13.31
#